data_AF-A0A9E5GCU7-F1
#
_entry.id   AF-A0A9E5GCU7-F1
#
_cell.length_a   1.000
_cell.length_b   1.000
_cell.length_c   1.000
_cell.angle_alpha   90.00
_cell.angle_beta   90.00
_cell.angle_gamma   90.00
#
_symmetry.space_group_name_H-M   'P 1'
#
loop_
_entity.id
_entity.type
_entity.pdbx_description
1 polymer ?
#
loop_
_entity_poly.entity_id
_entity_poly.type
_entity_poly.pdbx_seq_one_letter_code
_entity_poly.pdbx_strand_id
1 'polypeptide(L)'
;MGLLPMFGQKTGQEEEERFILCIDGGGMRGLVPAVLLEKLSMLLEAIGDNRPLYAHFDLIAGTSTGGLLALALGAPVEKTTLQSDPRYISYVYERQKQS
;
A
#
# COMPACT_ATOMS: atom_id res chain seq x y z
N MET A 1 -6.44 31.93 50.38
CA MET A 1 -6.72 30.48 50.50
C MET A 1 -7.63 30.10 49.35
N GLY A 2 -7.04 29.81 48.19
CA GLY A 2 -7.75 29.38 46.99
C GLY A 2 -6.80 28.45 46.25
N LEU A 3 -7.11 27.16 46.24
CA LEU A 3 -6.36 26.16 45.49
C LEU A 3 -6.51 26.46 44.00
N LEU A 4 -5.39 26.68 43.30
CA LEU A 4 -5.32 26.54 41.85
C LEU A 4 -5.50 25.06 41.50
N PRO A 5 -6.28 24.70 40.47
CA PRO A 5 -6.25 23.34 39.98
C PRO A 5 -4.89 23.10 39.34
N MET A 6 -4.14 22.14 39.89
CA MET A 6 -3.02 21.54 39.18
C MET A 6 -3.56 20.89 37.91
N PHE A 7 -3.24 21.47 36.76
CA PHE A 7 -3.30 20.75 35.50
C PHE A 7 -2.36 19.55 35.63
N GLY A 8 -2.95 18.38 35.88
CA GLY A 8 -2.28 17.10 35.73
C GLY A 8 -1.79 17.02 34.30
N GLN A 9 -0.48 17.12 34.11
CA GLN A 9 0.14 16.81 32.84
C GLN A 9 -0.10 15.32 32.58
N LYS A 10 -0.88 15.01 31.55
CA LYS A 10 -0.92 13.65 30.98
C LYS A 10 0.45 13.38 30.37
N THR A 11 1.37 12.86 31.18
CA THR A 11 2.58 12.20 30.71
C THR A 11 2.20 10.79 30.30
N GLY A 12 1.76 10.64 29.05
CA GLY A 12 1.52 9.36 28.42
C GLY A 12 1.54 9.60 26.93
N GLN A 13 2.61 9.19 26.25
CA GLN A 13 2.52 8.95 24.82
C GLN A 13 1.46 7.86 24.67
N GLU A 14 0.27 8.20 24.19
CA GLU A 14 -0.70 7.18 23.81
C GLU A 14 -0.01 6.31 22.76
N GLU A 15 0.15 5.02 23.05
CA GLU A 15 0.70 4.07 22.09
C GLU A 15 -0.28 4.00 20.92
N GLU A 16 -0.01 4.74 19.84
CA GLU A 16 -0.76 4.65 18.60
C GLU A 16 -0.60 3.23 18.04
N GLU A 17 -1.73 2.56 17.80
CA GLU A 17 -1.74 1.28 17.11
C GLU A 17 -1.13 1.45 15.71
N ARG A 18 -0.11 0.65 15.40
CA ARG A 18 0.58 0.65 14.09
C ARG A 18 0.17 -0.58 13.30
N PHE A 19 -0.24 -0.37 12.05
CA PHE A 19 -0.64 -1.44 11.14
C PHE A 19 0.40 -1.62 10.04
N ILE A 20 0.94 -2.85 9.92
CA ILE A 20 1.95 -3.20 8.94
C ILE A 20 1.40 -4.29 8.01
N LEU A 21 1.41 -4.03 6.71
CA LEU A 21 1.06 -5.01 5.68
C LEU A 21 2.33 -5.64 5.11
N CYS A 22 2.47 -6.97 5.22
CA CYS A 22 3.57 -7.73 4.62
C CYS A 22 3.05 -8.65 3.51
N ILE A 23 3.65 -8.59 2.33
CA ILE A 23 3.26 -9.37 1.15
C ILE A 23 4.42 -10.25 0.69
N ASP A 24 4.23 -11.55 0.77
CA ASP A 24 5.23 -12.53 0.33
C ASP A 24 5.47 -12.50 -1.18
N GLY A 25 6.69 -12.86 -1.57
CA GLY A 25 7.02 -13.16 -2.96
C GLY A 25 6.42 -14.49 -3.41
N GLY A 26 6.18 -14.64 -4.71
CA GLY A 26 5.60 -15.88 -5.25
C GLY A 26 5.66 -16.04 -6.76
N GLY A 27 6.33 -15.14 -7.47
CA GLY A 27 6.27 -15.07 -8.93
C GLY A 27 4.83 -14.82 -9.38
N MET A 28 4.35 -15.60 -10.36
CA MET A 28 2.97 -15.49 -10.84
C MET A 28 1.91 -15.75 -9.75
N ARG A 29 2.26 -16.46 -8.67
CA ARG A 29 1.34 -16.69 -7.54
C ARG A 29 1.06 -15.43 -6.72
N GLY A 30 1.76 -14.32 -6.99
CA GLY A 30 1.41 -13.00 -6.45
C GLY A 30 -0.01 -12.55 -6.82
N LEU A 31 -0.67 -13.21 -7.79
CA LEU A 31 -2.10 -13.04 -8.04
C LEU A 31 -2.95 -13.36 -6.81
N VAL A 32 -2.56 -14.35 -5.99
CA VAL A 32 -3.31 -14.75 -4.79
C VAL A 32 -3.39 -13.60 -3.77
N PRO A 33 -2.27 -13.00 -3.30
CA PRO A 33 -2.36 -11.84 -2.42
C PRO A 33 -2.99 -10.62 -3.10
N ALA A 34 -2.84 -10.43 -4.42
CA ALA A 34 -3.51 -9.33 -5.12
C ALA A 34 -5.05 -9.42 -5.03
N VAL A 35 -5.61 -10.61 -5.28
CA VAL A 35 -7.07 -10.85 -5.14
C VAL A 35 -7.53 -10.70 -3.69
N LEU A 36 -6.71 -11.13 -2.73
CA LEU A 36 -7.01 -10.95 -1.31
C LEU A 36 -7.07 -9.47 -0.92
N LEU A 37 -6.14 -8.65 -1.42
CA LEU A 37 -6.10 -7.21 -1.18
C LEU A 37 -7.29 -6.48 -1.82
N GLU A 38 -7.68 -6.86 -3.04
CA GLU A 38 -8.91 -6.36 -3.66
C GLU A 38 -10.13 -6.68 -2.78
N LYS A 39 -10.25 -7.92 -2.32
CA LYS A 39 -11.36 -8.32 -1.45
C LYS A 39 -11.37 -7.57 -0.13
N LEU A 40 -10.20 -7.32 0.46
CA LEU A 40 -10.06 -6.51 1.68
C LEU A 40 -10.55 -5.08 1.44
N SER A 41 -10.14 -4.44 0.33
CA SER A 41 -10.61 -3.10 -0.05
C SER A 41 -12.14 -3.05 -0.15
N MET A 42 -12.75 -4.03 -0.83
CA MET A 42 -14.21 -4.10 -0.96
C MET A 42 -14.92 -4.28 0.40
N LEU A 43 -14.33 -5.01 1.33
CA LEU A 43 -14.91 -5.20 2.67
C LEU A 43 -14.83 -3.91 3.50
N LEU A 44 -13.74 -3.15 3.37
CA LEU A 44 -13.59 -1.84 4.02
C LEU A 44 -14.62 -0.83 3.47
N GLU A 45 -14.79 -0.79 2.16
CA GLU A 45 -15.82 0.03 1.51
C GLU A 45 -17.23 -0.36 1.98
N ALA A 46 -17.51 -1.66 2.10
CA ALA A 46 -18.82 -2.17 2.55
C ALA A 46 -19.17 -1.78 3.99
N ILE A 47 -18.16 -1.52 4.85
CA ILE A 47 -18.37 -1.01 6.22
C ILE A 47 -18.30 0.53 6.29
N GLY A 48 -18.24 1.21 5.14
CA GLY A 48 -18.28 2.67 5.02
C GLY A 48 -16.93 3.36 4.99
N ASP A 49 -15.81 2.62 4.98
CA ASP A 49 -14.47 3.21 4.88
C ASP A 49 -14.02 3.24 3.42
N ASN A 50 -14.10 4.44 2.82
CA ASN A 50 -13.79 4.68 1.41
C ASN A 50 -12.37 5.20 1.19
N ARG A 51 -11.49 5.10 2.20
CA ARG A 51 -10.09 5.46 2.04
C ARG A 51 -9.40 4.46 1.11
N PRO A 52 -8.39 4.90 0.33
CA PRO A 52 -7.62 3.96 -0.47
C PRO A 52 -6.88 2.97 0.44
N LEU A 53 -6.76 1.71 0.00
CA LEU A 53 -6.23 0.61 0.82
C LEU A 53 -4.87 0.90 1.48
N TYR A 54 -3.99 1.66 0.81
CA TYR A 54 -2.69 2.01 1.39
C TYR A 54 -2.79 2.91 2.63
N ALA A 55 -3.87 3.70 2.78
CA ALA A 55 -4.04 4.65 3.88
C ALA A 55 -4.42 3.97 5.22
N HIS A 56 -4.58 2.65 5.22
CA HIS A 56 -4.85 1.85 6.41
C HIS A 56 -3.58 1.28 7.05
N PHE A 57 -2.42 1.43 6.42
CA PHE A 57 -1.16 0.86 6.86
C PHE A 57 -0.10 1.94 7.02
N ASP A 58 0.62 1.92 8.14
CA ASP A 58 1.78 2.78 8.38
C ASP A 58 3.00 2.33 7.56
N LEU A 59 3.07 1.02 7.27
CA LEU A 59 4.13 0.42 6.48
C LEU A 59 3.56 -0.70 5.60
N ILE A 60 3.97 -0.70 4.33
CA ILE A 60 3.71 -1.79 3.39
C ILE A 60 5.06 -2.36 2.95
N ALA A 61 5.29 -3.62 3.23
CA ALA A 61 6.51 -4.33 2.88
C ALA A 61 6.20 -5.54 1.98
N GLY A 62 7.14 -5.89 1.12
CA GLY A 62 7.03 -7.13 0.34
C GLY A 62 8.31 -7.51 -0.37
N THR A 63 8.40 -8.78 -0.77
CA THR A 63 9.57 -9.32 -1.48
C THR A 63 9.20 -9.80 -2.89
N SER A 64 10.07 -9.61 -3.87
CA SER A 64 9.82 -10.00 -5.27
C SER A 64 8.47 -9.45 -5.78
N THR A 65 7.54 -10.30 -6.25
CA THR A 65 6.19 -9.89 -6.66
C THR A 65 5.42 -9.17 -5.56
N GLY A 66 5.57 -9.58 -4.29
CA GLY A 66 4.96 -8.87 -3.17
C GLY A 66 5.54 -7.45 -3.00
N GLY A 67 6.81 -7.26 -3.33
CA GLY A 67 7.44 -5.93 -3.37
C GLY A 67 6.88 -5.05 -4.48
N LEU A 68 6.61 -5.63 -5.67
CA LEU A 68 5.94 -4.90 -6.76
C LEU A 68 4.52 -4.48 -6.36
N LEU A 69 3.77 -5.35 -5.67
CA LEU A 69 2.45 -5.01 -5.13
C LEU A 69 2.54 -3.91 -4.07
N ALA A 70 3.51 -4.00 -3.14
CA ALA A 70 3.75 -2.96 -2.15
C ALA A 70 4.04 -1.59 -2.80
N LEU A 71 4.89 -1.57 -3.82
CA LEU A 71 5.16 -0.36 -4.61
C LEU A 71 3.93 0.15 -5.34
N ALA A 72 3.13 -0.72 -5.96
CA ALA A 72 1.91 -0.33 -6.67
C ALA A 72 0.86 0.29 -5.74
N LEU A 73 0.73 -0.24 -4.52
CA LEU A 73 -0.18 0.32 -3.50
C LEU A 73 0.30 1.67 -2.96
N GLY A 74 1.61 1.84 -2.77
CA GLY A 74 2.20 3.06 -2.22
C GLY A 74 2.53 4.14 -3.26
N ALA A 75 2.42 3.83 -4.56
CA ALA A 75 2.77 4.77 -5.61
C ALA A 75 1.77 5.93 -5.69
N PRO A 76 2.24 7.19 -5.80
CA PRO A 76 1.33 8.30 -6.06
C PRO A 76 0.67 8.13 -7.43
N VAL A 77 -0.64 8.34 -7.49
CA VAL A 77 -1.37 8.32 -8.76
C VAL A 77 -1.11 9.62 -9.51
N GLU A 78 0.08 9.75 -10.11
CA GLU A 78 0.28 10.74 -11.17
C GLU A 78 -0.35 10.22 -12.45
N LYS A 79 -1.28 11.00 -13.02
CA LYS A 79 -1.79 10.74 -14.38
C LYS A 79 -0.63 10.87 -15.36
N THR A 80 -0.04 9.75 -15.73
CA THR A 80 0.94 9.73 -16.81
C THR A 80 0.24 10.05 -18.13
N THR A 81 0.88 10.87 -18.95
CA THR A 81 0.46 11.13 -20.33
C THR A 81 0.90 10.03 -21.28
N LEU A 82 1.63 9.02 -20.79
CA LEU A 82 2.04 7.86 -21.57
C LEU A 82 0.82 7.04 -21.94
N GLN A 83 0.56 6.92 -23.25
CA GLN A 83 -0.43 5.98 -23.76
C GLN A 83 0.07 4.56 -23.50
N SER A 84 -0.77 3.72 -22.88
CA SER A 84 -0.50 2.30 -22.70
C SER A 84 -0.60 1.59 -24.06
N ASP A 85 0.49 1.59 -24.82
CA ASP A 85 0.61 0.83 -26.05
C ASP A 85 1.20 -0.56 -25.73
N PRO A 86 0.45 -1.67 -25.95
CA PRO A 86 0.96 -3.03 -25.74
C PRO A 86 2.25 -3.32 -26.51
N ARG A 87 2.48 -2.64 -27.65
CA ARG A 87 3.72 -2.77 -28.44
C ARG A 87 4.95 -2.29 -27.68
N TYR A 88 4.79 -1.40 -26.69
CA TYR A 88 5.93 -0.88 -25.93
C TYR A 88 6.62 -1.97 -25.11
N ILE A 89 5.85 -2.94 -24.58
CA ILE A 89 6.43 -4.10 -23.90
C ILE A 89 7.17 -5.01 -24.90
N SER A 90 6.60 -5.22 -26.10
CA SER A 90 7.27 -5.97 -27.17
C SER A 90 8.57 -5.30 -27.59
N TYR A 91 8.56 -3.97 -27.74
CA TYR A 91 9.72 -3.18 -28.16
C TYR A 91 10.91 -3.32 -27.20
N VAL A 92 10.66 -3.27 -25.89
CA VAL A 92 11.71 -3.49 -24.88
C VAL A 92 12.28 -4.90 -24.97
N TYR A 93 11.42 -5.90 -25.18
CA TYR A 93 11.83 -7.30 -25.34
C TYR A 93 12.65 -7.55 -26.61
N GLU A 94 12.24 -6.95 -27.72
CA GLU A 94 12.90 -7.06 -29.02
C GLU A 94 14.30 -6.45 -29.00
N ARG A 95 14.49 -5.31 -28.32
CA ARG A 95 15.83 -4.73 -28.16
C ARG A 95 16.78 -5.60 -27.35
N GLN A 96 16.29 -6.30 -26.33
CA GLN A 96 17.15 -7.19 -25.53
C GLN A 96 17.59 -8.44 -26.29
N LYS A 97 16.82 -8.89 -27.29
CA LYS A 97 17.19 -10.04 -28.14
C LYS A 97 18.27 -9.72 -29.18
N GLN A 98 18.59 -8.44 -29.39
CA GLN A 98 19.55 -7.98 -30.39
C GLN A 98 20.91 -7.57 -29.78
N SER A 99 21.14 -7.80 -28.49
CA SER A 99 22.45 -7.69 -27.81
C SER A 99 22.95 -9.06 -27.38
#